data_AF-A0A225V351-F1
#
_entry.id   AF-A0A225V351-F1
#
_cell.length_a   1.000
_cell.length_b   1.000
_cell.length_c   1.000
_cell.angle_alpha   90.00
_cell.angle_beta   90.00
_cell.angle_gamma   90.00
#
_symmetry.space_group_name_H-M   'P 1'
#
loop_
_entity.id
_entity.type
_entity.pdbx_description
1 polymer ?
#
loop_
_entity_poly.entity_id
_entity_poly.type
_entity_poly.pdbx_seq_one_letter_code
_entity_poly.pdbx_strand_id
1 'polypeptide(L)'
;MVLTIRKPAPAFTADAVVNGEFKQISLSDYKGKFVVLFFYPLDFTFVCPTEICAFSDRIEDFKKLNTEVIGCSIDSKFSHLAWINQPRKKGGLGEMNIPLIADVKKDVCSKYEVLVSEGEDEGVAFRGLFIIDTEGILRQITINDLPIGRNVDEVLRLIEAFQFHEEHGDVCPANWKKGAKTMVADPKDSLKYFETVDEPSKKRKISK
;
A
#
# COMPACT_ATOMS: atom_id res chain seq x y z
N MET A 1 17.72 7.69 8.92
CA MET A 1 16.80 7.15 9.96
C MET A 1 16.22 5.90 9.36
N VAL A 2 16.36 4.74 10.01
CA VAL A 2 15.92 3.45 9.42
C VAL A 2 14.42 3.32 9.51
N LEU A 3 13.76 2.98 8.40
CA LEU A 3 12.33 2.76 8.38
C LEU A 3 11.94 1.55 9.23
N THR A 4 11.08 1.75 10.24
CA THR A 4 10.79 0.73 11.26
C THR A 4 9.29 0.64 11.55
N ILE A 5 8.72 -0.57 11.47
CA ILE A 5 7.32 -0.82 11.86
C ILE A 5 7.12 -0.45 13.35
N ARG A 6 5.95 0.11 13.69
CA ARG A 6 5.58 0.70 15.00
C ARG A 6 6.27 2.04 15.33
N LYS A 7 6.94 2.67 14.38
CA LYS A 7 7.44 4.05 14.50
C LYS A 7 6.62 5.00 13.60
N PRO A 8 6.62 6.31 13.89
CA PRO A 8 6.00 7.29 13.00
C PRO A 8 6.53 7.15 11.57
N ALA A 9 5.64 7.17 10.59
CA ALA A 9 6.03 7.16 9.20
C ALA A 9 6.76 8.48 8.84
N PRO A 10 7.75 8.46 7.95
CA PRO A 10 8.49 9.67 7.56
C PRO A 10 7.55 10.75 7.01
N ALA A 11 7.65 11.95 7.58
CA ALA A 11 6.86 13.09 7.13
C ALA A 11 7.28 13.57 5.74
N PHE A 12 6.29 13.94 4.93
CA PHE A 12 6.48 14.60 3.65
C PHE A 12 5.48 15.75 3.48
N THR A 13 5.89 16.70 2.65
CA THR A 13 5.05 17.71 2.02
C THR A 13 5.53 17.78 0.57
N ALA A 14 4.65 17.50 -0.38
CA ALA A 14 5.03 17.38 -1.78
C ALA A 14 3.93 17.89 -2.71
N ASP A 15 4.34 18.33 -3.90
CA ASP A 15 3.40 18.61 -4.98
C ASP A 15 2.78 17.31 -5.48
N ALA A 16 1.48 17.35 -5.77
CA ALA A 16 0.72 16.22 -6.28
C ALA A 16 -0.31 16.68 -7.32
N VAL A 17 -0.77 15.74 -8.13
CA VAL A 17 -2.01 15.90 -8.92
C VAL A 17 -3.15 15.29 -8.13
N VAL A 18 -4.16 16.10 -7.81
CA VAL A 18 -5.36 15.70 -7.05
C VAL A 18 -6.58 16.17 -7.83
N ASN A 19 -7.42 15.23 -8.28
CA ASN A 19 -8.60 15.52 -9.09
C ASN A 19 -8.28 16.39 -10.34
N GLY A 20 -7.15 16.12 -10.99
CA GLY A 20 -6.69 16.86 -12.17
C GLY A 20 -6.05 18.23 -11.89
N GLU A 21 -5.93 18.64 -10.63
CA GLU A 21 -5.34 19.93 -10.23
C GLU A 21 -4.01 19.74 -9.51
N PHE A 22 -3.11 20.72 -9.63
CA PHE A 22 -1.89 20.74 -8.83
C PHE A 22 -2.18 21.22 -7.41
N LYS A 23 -1.83 20.39 -6.42
CA LYS A 23 -1.97 20.70 -5.00
C LYS A 23 -0.72 20.28 -4.25
N GLN A 24 -0.44 20.95 -3.13
CA GLN A 24 0.53 20.47 -2.17
C GLN A 24 -0.21 19.62 -1.13
N ILE A 25 0.30 18.44 -0.84
CA ILE A 25 -0.24 17.55 0.20
C ILE A 25 0.85 17.13 1.17
N SER A 26 0.45 16.89 2.40
CA SER A 26 1.32 16.41 3.48
C SER A 26 0.75 15.16 4.11
N LEU A 27 1.62 14.30 4.66
CA LEU A 27 1.14 13.12 5.41
C LEU A 27 0.23 13.52 6.58
N SER A 28 0.49 14.67 7.21
CA SER A 28 -0.31 15.20 8.32
C SER A 28 -1.76 15.54 7.94
N ASP A 29 -2.05 15.78 6.65
CA ASP A 29 -3.39 16.10 6.17
C ASP A 29 -4.34 14.90 6.32
N TYR A 30 -3.78 13.71 6.49
CA TYR A 30 -4.48 12.44 6.58
C TYR A 30 -4.59 11.91 8.02
N LYS A 31 -4.20 12.71 9.03
CA LYS A 31 -4.31 12.32 10.44
C LYS A 31 -5.75 11.92 10.78
N GLY A 32 -5.92 10.82 11.51
CA GLY A 32 -7.23 10.24 11.81
C GLY A 32 -7.78 9.29 10.73
N LYS A 33 -7.05 9.09 9.63
CA LYS A 33 -7.33 8.09 8.60
C LYS A 33 -6.15 7.14 8.45
N PHE A 34 -6.41 5.93 8.02
CA PHE A 34 -5.34 5.08 7.49
C PHE A 34 -4.85 5.65 6.15
N VAL A 35 -3.57 5.45 5.85
CA VAL A 35 -2.97 5.84 4.58
C VAL A 35 -2.25 4.63 3.97
N VAL A 36 -2.61 4.32 2.73
CA VAL A 36 -1.82 3.47 1.84
C VAL A 36 -0.98 4.39 0.97
N LEU A 37 0.31 4.49 1.27
CA LEU A 37 1.27 5.18 0.42
C LEU A 37 2.00 4.15 -0.43
N PHE A 38 1.88 4.24 -1.75
CA PHE A 38 2.56 3.32 -2.65
C PHE A 38 3.42 4.07 -3.67
N PHE A 39 4.61 3.53 -3.90
CA PHE A 39 5.58 4.03 -4.85
C PHE A 39 5.55 3.20 -6.12
N TYR A 40 5.82 3.83 -7.25
CA TYR A 40 6.00 3.15 -8.52
C TYR A 40 7.20 3.74 -9.28
N PRO A 41 7.86 2.95 -10.15
CA PRO A 41 9.11 3.37 -10.79
C PRO A 41 8.99 4.65 -11.62
N LEU A 42 8.12 4.64 -12.63
CA LEU A 42 8.03 5.68 -13.66
C LEU A 42 6.64 5.74 -14.30
N ASP A 43 6.23 6.95 -14.65
CA ASP A 43 5.11 7.22 -15.56
C ASP A 43 5.34 6.61 -16.96
N PHE A 44 4.26 6.36 -17.70
CA PHE A 44 4.27 5.86 -19.09
C PHE A 44 4.99 4.51 -19.31
N THR A 45 5.09 3.68 -18.28
CA THR A 45 5.66 2.32 -18.36
C THR A 45 4.55 1.23 -18.34
N PHE A 46 4.87 -0.01 -17.97
CA PHE A 46 4.02 -1.17 -18.24
C PHE A 46 3.15 -1.61 -17.05
N VAL A 47 3.78 -1.95 -15.91
CA VAL A 47 3.07 -2.44 -14.71
C VAL A 47 2.48 -1.28 -13.90
N CYS A 48 3.15 -0.13 -13.86
CA CYS A 48 2.70 1.05 -13.11
C CYS A 48 1.24 1.48 -13.40
N PRO A 49 0.79 1.63 -14.66
CA PRO A 49 -0.59 2.04 -14.92
C PRO A 49 -1.61 1.00 -14.44
N THR A 50 -1.27 -0.29 -14.44
CA THR A 50 -2.20 -1.33 -13.98
C THR A 50 -2.43 -1.24 -12.47
N GLU A 51 -1.38 -1.00 -11.69
CA GLU A 51 -1.47 -0.82 -10.23
C GLU A 51 -2.24 0.45 -9.87
N ILE A 52 -1.87 1.59 -10.46
CA ILE A 52 -2.49 2.89 -10.17
C ILE A 52 -3.99 2.85 -10.51
N CYS A 53 -4.36 2.28 -11.67
CA CYS A 53 -5.77 2.12 -12.03
C CYS A 53 -6.49 1.17 -11.08
N ALA A 54 -5.89 0.04 -10.69
CA ALA A 54 -6.51 -0.91 -9.77
C ALA A 54 -6.82 -0.30 -8.40
N PHE A 55 -5.92 0.53 -7.85
CA PHE A 55 -6.19 1.30 -6.63
C PHE A 55 -7.26 2.37 -6.85
N SER A 56 -7.17 3.14 -7.93
CA SER A 56 -8.13 4.21 -8.26
C SER A 56 -9.55 3.68 -8.46
N ASP A 57 -9.71 2.51 -9.09
CA ASP A 57 -11.01 1.89 -9.35
C ASP A 57 -11.64 1.31 -8.07
N ARG A 58 -10.79 0.91 -7.10
CA ARG A 58 -11.21 0.34 -5.81
C ARG A 58 -11.23 1.37 -4.67
N ILE A 59 -11.04 2.66 -4.96
CA ILE A 59 -10.90 3.71 -3.93
C ILE A 59 -12.07 3.74 -2.92
N GLU A 60 -13.29 3.43 -3.37
CA GLU A 60 -14.47 3.43 -2.50
C GLU A 60 -14.42 2.30 -1.45
N ASP A 61 -13.72 1.20 -1.71
CA ASP A 61 -13.53 0.15 -0.71
C ASP A 61 -12.55 0.60 0.38
N PHE A 62 -11.52 1.38 0.03
CA PHE A 62 -10.61 2.00 1.00
C PHE A 62 -11.33 3.08 1.83
N LYS A 63 -12.14 3.94 1.19
CA LYS A 63 -12.90 4.97 1.90
C LYS A 63 -13.89 4.39 2.91
N LYS A 64 -14.55 3.27 2.62
CA LYS A 64 -15.41 2.55 3.59
C LYS A 64 -14.65 2.09 4.82
N LEU A 65 -13.35 1.87 4.70
CA LEU A 65 -12.44 1.52 5.79
C LEU A 65 -11.71 2.76 6.34
N ASN A 66 -12.24 3.97 6.16
CA ASN A 66 -11.58 5.22 6.60
C ASN A 66 -10.09 5.30 6.18
N THR A 67 -9.81 4.88 4.95
CA THR A 67 -8.45 4.77 4.40
C THR A 67 -8.32 5.59 3.12
N GLU A 68 -7.22 6.32 3.02
CA GLU A 68 -6.82 7.06 1.83
C GLU A 68 -5.69 6.34 1.10
N VAL A 69 -5.63 6.49 -0.23
CA VAL A 69 -4.61 5.85 -1.06
C VAL A 69 -3.88 6.93 -1.85
N ILE A 70 -2.55 6.91 -1.80
CA ILE A 70 -1.67 7.92 -2.41
C ILE A 70 -0.59 7.22 -3.22
N GLY A 71 -0.49 7.55 -4.50
CA GLY A 71 0.61 7.13 -5.37
C GLY A 71 1.78 8.11 -5.32
N CYS A 72 3.00 7.64 -5.53
CA CYS A 72 4.20 8.48 -5.59
C CYS A 72 5.20 7.91 -6.61
N SER A 73 5.78 8.77 -7.45
CA SER A 73 7.00 8.44 -8.19
C SER A 73 7.94 9.64 -8.24
N ILE A 74 9.09 9.46 -8.88
CA ILE A 74 10.08 10.53 -9.07
C ILE A 74 9.72 11.49 -10.22
N ASP A 75 8.61 11.24 -10.92
CA ASP A 75 8.18 12.05 -12.06
C ASP A 75 7.61 13.41 -11.62
N SER A 76 7.51 14.34 -12.56
CA SER A 76 6.94 15.66 -12.28
C SER A 76 5.42 15.64 -12.27
N LYS A 77 4.79 16.57 -11.55
CA LYS A 77 3.33 16.76 -11.56
C LYS A 77 2.77 17.02 -12.96
N PHE A 78 3.56 17.58 -13.86
CA PHE A 78 3.18 17.78 -15.27
C PHE A 78 3.12 16.45 -16.03
N SER A 79 4.06 15.54 -15.77
CA SER A 79 4.04 14.17 -16.30
C SER A 79 2.80 13.43 -15.84
N HIS A 80 2.52 13.45 -14.54
CA HIS A 80 1.32 12.83 -13.96
C HIS A 80 0.04 13.35 -14.60
N LEU A 81 -0.11 14.68 -14.74
CA LEU A 81 -1.30 15.27 -15.35
C LEU A 81 -1.45 14.86 -16.83
N ALA A 82 -0.34 14.84 -17.59
CA ALA A 82 -0.36 14.35 -18.96
C ALA A 82 -0.78 12.87 -19.03
N TRP A 83 -0.31 12.05 -18.11
CA TRP A 83 -0.61 10.62 -18.06
C TRP A 83 -2.06 10.32 -17.65
N ILE A 84 -2.60 11.10 -16.70
CA ILE A 84 -4.02 11.11 -16.33
C ILE A 84 -4.90 11.46 -17.54
N ASN A 85 -4.52 12.48 -18.31
CA ASN A 85 -5.26 12.90 -19.50
C ASN A 85 -5.17 11.90 -20.67
N GLN A 86 -4.25 10.93 -20.62
CA GLN A 86 -4.14 9.88 -21.63
C GLN A 86 -5.15 8.74 -21.37
N PRO A 87 -5.91 8.28 -22.39
CA PRO A 87 -6.84 7.18 -22.20
C PRO A 87 -6.15 5.86 -21.82
N ARG A 88 -6.77 5.07 -20.93
CA ARG A 88 -6.26 3.75 -20.52
C ARG A 88 -5.96 2.79 -21.68
N LYS A 89 -6.78 2.82 -22.74
CA LYS A 89 -6.56 2.03 -23.97
C LYS A 89 -5.25 2.36 -24.71
N LYS A 90 -4.64 3.51 -24.40
CA LYS A 90 -3.34 3.94 -24.93
C LYS A 90 -2.24 3.85 -23.85
N GLY A 91 -2.44 3.10 -22.78
CA GLY A 91 -1.49 3.01 -21.66
C GLY A 91 -1.47 4.23 -20.74
N GLY A 92 -2.47 5.11 -20.82
CA GLY A 92 -2.68 6.20 -19.86
C GLY A 92 -3.42 5.75 -18.61
N LEU A 93 -3.73 6.69 -17.72
CA LEU A 93 -4.45 6.41 -16.48
C LEU A 93 -5.96 6.73 -16.58
N GLY A 94 -6.36 7.68 -17.43
CA GLY A 94 -7.73 8.16 -17.49
C GLY A 94 -8.17 8.86 -16.19
N GLU A 95 -9.48 8.80 -15.89
CA GLU A 95 -10.02 9.35 -14.64
C GLU A 95 -9.30 8.76 -13.42
N MET A 96 -8.86 9.66 -12.53
CA MET A 96 -7.99 9.34 -11.41
C MET A 96 -8.59 9.83 -10.10
N ASN A 97 -8.83 8.89 -9.19
CA ASN A 97 -9.50 9.14 -7.91
C ASN A 97 -8.55 9.18 -6.72
N ILE A 98 -7.25 9.01 -6.96
CA ILE A 98 -6.20 9.04 -5.94
C ILE A 98 -5.17 10.14 -6.24
N PRO A 99 -4.60 10.79 -5.22
CA PRO A 99 -3.47 11.70 -5.39
C PRO A 99 -2.24 10.99 -5.95
N LEU A 100 -1.53 11.65 -6.88
CA LEU A 100 -0.20 11.23 -7.35
C LEU A 100 0.84 12.28 -6.96
N ILE A 101 1.74 11.93 -6.04
CA ILE A 101 2.85 12.75 -5.57
C ILE A 101 3.98 12.76 -6.60
N ALA A 102 4.45 13.96 -6.92
CA ALA A 102 5.61 14.22 -7.75
C ALA A 102 6.87 14.42 -6.88
N ASP A 103 7.62 13.35 -6.64
CA ASP A 103 8.86 13.37 -5.85
C ASP A 103 10.10 13.62 -6.71
N VAL A 104 10.10 14.74 -7.46
CA VAL A 104 11.18 15.11 -8.39
C VAL A 104 12.55 15.20 -7.70
N LYS A 105 12.56 15.56 -6.41
CA LYS A 105 13.78 15.64 -5.59
C LYS A 105 14.22 14.30 -5.03
N LYS A 106 13.41 13.25 -5.18
CA LYS A 106 13.63 11.90 -4.65
C LYS A 106 13.71 11.85 -3.12
N ASP A 107 13.21 12.89 -2.45
CA ASP A 107 13.29 13.06 -1.00
C ASP A 107 12.33 12.08 -0.30
N VAL A 108 11.13 11.90 -0.86
CA VAL A 108 10.12 10.99 -0.31
C VAL A 108 10.55 9.53 -0.52
N CYS A 109 11.00 9.19 -1.73
CA CYS A 109 11.50 7.84 -2.06
C CYS A 109 12.70 7.47 -1.20
N SER A 110 13.61 8.42 -0.94
CA SER A 110 14.76 8.20 -0.05
C SER A 110 14.34 8.01 1.40
N LYS A 111 13.41 8.83 1.91
CA LYS A 111 12.89 8.71 3.28
C LYS A 111 12.19 7.38 3.55
N TYR A 112 11.51 6.84 2.54
CA TYR A 112 10.81 5.56 2.60
C TYR A 112 11.68 4.38 2.16
N GLU A 113 12.97 4.62 1.88
CA GLU A 113 13.96 3.57 1.54
C GLU A 113 13.56 2.73 0.32
N VAL A 114 12.90 3.34 -0.67
CA VAL A 114 12.48 2.69 -1.91
C VAL A 114 13.24 3.16 -3.14
N LEU A 115 14.11 4.16 -3.01
CA LEU A 115 14.91 4.64 -4.14
C LEU A 115 15.98 3.61 -4.52
N VAL A 116 16.00 3.19 -5.78
CA VAL A 116 17.06 2.36 -6.34
C VAL A 116 18.34 3.18 -6.42
N SER A 117 19.37 2.77 -5.66
CA SER A 117 20.63 3.51 -5.54
C SER A 117 21.77 2.99 -6.40
N GLU A 118 21.60 1.83 -7.04
CA GLU A 118 22.65 1.14 -7.80
C GLU A 118 22.04 0.34 -8.96
N GLY A 119 22.82 0.11 -10.01
CA GLY A 119 22.42 -0.73 -11.15
C GLY A 119 21.78 0.04 -12.29
N GLU A 120 21.22 -0.68 -13.27
CA GLU A 120 20.64 -0.09 -14.49
C GLU A 120 19.38 0.75 -14.21
N ASP A 121 18.67 0.43 -13.13
CA ASP A 121 17.47 1.13 -12.68
C ASP A 121 17.76 2.24 -11.66
N GLU A 122 19.03 2.67 -11.52
CA GLU A 122 19.39 3.73 -10.57
C GLU A 122 18.54 4.99 -10.78
N GLY A 123 17.94 5.46 -9.68
CA GLY A 123 17.22 6.72 -9.65
C GLY A 123 15.70 6.61 -9.83
N VAL A 124 15.13 5.42 -9.99
CA VAL A 124 13.68 5.19 -9.88
C VAL A 124 13.31 4.59 -8.51
N ALA A 125 12.01 4.51 -8.19
CA ALA A 125 11.55 3.83 -6.99
C ALA A 125 11.23 2.35 -7.25
N PHE A 126 11.58 1.47 -6.31
CA PHE A 126 10.99 0.14 -6.21
C PHE A 126 9.46 0.24 -6.01
N ARG A 127 8.75 -0.89 -6.21
CA ARG A 127 7.31 -0.99 -5.94
C ARG A 127 7.04 -1.13 -4.45
N GLY A 128 7.39 -0.10 -3.68
CA GLY A 128 7.17 -0.03 -2.24
C GLY A 128 5.73 0.37 -1.89
N LEU A 129 5.16 -0.22 -0.85
CA LEU A 129 3.84 0.10 -0.32
C LEU A 129 3.90 0.10 1.20
N PHE A 130 3.26 1.10 1.80
CA PHE A 130 3.27 1.36 3.21
C PHE A 130 1.84 1.54 3.71
N ILE A 131 1.48 0.80 4.76
CA ILE A 131 0.23 1.01 5.49
C ILE A 131 0.55 1.77 6.77
N ILE A 132 -0.01 2.97 6.88
CA ILE A 132 0.17 3.91 7.98
C ILE A 132 -1.20 4.06 8.67
N ASP A 133 -1.24 3.96 9.99
CA ASP A 133 -2.49 4.04 10.74
C ASP A 133 -2.96 5.49 10.99
N THR A 134 -4.08 5.60 11.71
CA THR A 134 -4.72 6.88 12.07
C THR A 134 -3.86 7.81 12.93
N GLU A 135 -2.86 7.28 13.64
CA GLU A 135 -1.89 8.02 14.46
C GLU A 135 -0.62 8.41 13.68
N GLY A 136 -0.51 7.99 12.41
CA GLY A 136 0.67 8.21 11.59
C GLY A 136 1.78 7.19 11.86
N ILE A 137 1.47 6.04 12.47
CA ILE A 137 2.42 4.98 12.77
C ILE A 137 2.47 3.98 11.61
N LEU A 138 3.68 3.62 11.19
CA LEU A 138 3.89 2.63 10.14
C LEU A 138 3.56 1.21 10.64
N ARG A 139 2.65 0.52 9.98
CA ARG A 139 2.18 -0.82 10.37
C ARG A 139 2.66 -1.93 9.44
N GLN A 140 2.86 -1.63 8.15
CA GLN A 140 3.23 -2.64 7.17
C GLN A 140 4.08 -2.05 6.03
N ILE A 141 5.00 -2.85 5.52
CA ILE A 141 5.86 -2.54 4.38
C ILE A 141 5.83 -3.73 3.40
N THR A 142 5.49 -3.48 2.14
CA THR A 142 5.70 -4.41 1.02
C THR A 142 6.63 -3.75 0.02
N ILE A 143 7.72 -4.40 -0.40
CA ILE A 143 8.58 -3.93 -1.48
C ILE A 143 8.69 -5.06 -2.50
N ASN A 144 8.14 -4.82 -3.69
CA ASN A 144 8.33 -5.70 -4.83
C ASN A 144 9.44 -5.17 -5.74
N ASP A 145 10.14 -6.10 -6.38
CA ASP A 145 11.00 -5.79 -7.51
C ASP A 145 10.19 -5.25 -8.71
N LEU A 146 10.85 -4.56 -9.62
CA LEU A 146 10.25 -3.80 -10.73
C LEU A 146 9.31 -4.61 -11.64
N PRO A 147 9.55 -5.89 -11.97
CA PRO A 147 8.65 -6.62 -12.88
C PRO A 147 7.37 -7.13 -12.21
N ILE A 148 7.25 -7.09 -10.87
CA ILE A 148 6.17 -7.79 -10.14
C ILE A 148 5.17 -6.80 -9.52
N GLY A 149 3.98 -6.73 -10.11
CA GLY A 149 2.87 -5.92 -9.57
C GLY A 149 2.36 -6.41 -8.20
N ARG A 150 1.77 -5.48 -7.43
CA ARG A 150 1.15 -5.73 -6.12
C ARG A 150 -0.31 -6.19 -6.24
N ASN A 151 -0.85 -6.67 -5.13
CA ASN A 151 -2.23 -7.15 -5.03
C ASN A 151 -3.09 -6.23 -4.15
N VAL A 152 -4.08 -5.57 -4.74
CA VAL A 152 -5.00 -4.66 -4.03
C VAL A 152 -5.83 -5.37 -2.96
N ASP A 153 -6.23 -6.63 -3.19
CA ASP A 153 -7.03 -7.39 -2.23
C ASP A 153 -6.22 -7.73 -0.96
N GLU A 154 -4.90 -7.92 -1.10
CA GLU A 154 -4.03 -8.14 0.06
C GLU A 154 -3.90 -6.86 0.90
N VAL A 155 -3.84 -5.70 0.25
CA VAL A 155 -3.78 -4.41 0.97
C VAL A 155 -5.08 -4.18 1.74
N LEU A 156 -6.24 -4.41 1.12
CA LEU A 156 -7.53 -4.34 1.80
C LEU A 156 -7.60 -5.31 2.98
N ARG A 157 -7.19 -6.56 2.79
CA ARG A 157 -7.16 -7.58 3.85
C ARG A 157 -6.30 -7.14 5.04
N LEU A 158 -5.14 -6.55 4.77
CA LEU A 158 -4.23 -6.05 5.82
C LEU A 158 -4.84 -4.87 6.59
N ILE A 159 -5.47 -3.91 5.90
CA ILE A 159 -6.18 -2.79 6.56
C ILE A 159 -7.28 -3.34 7.48
N GLU A 160 -8.12 -4.24 6.97
CA GLU A 160 -9.18 -4.87 7.77
C GLU A 160 -8.61 -5.59 9.00
N ALA A 161 -7.45 -6.25 8.87
CA ALA A 161 -6.81 -6.96 9.97
C ALA A 161 -6.25 -6.00 11.03
N PHE A 162 -5.63 -4.89 10.62
CA PHE A 162 -5.15 -3.88 11.57
C PHE A 162 -6.30 -3.22 12.32
N GLN A 163 -7.37 -2.83 11.62
CA GLN A 163 -8.54 -2.23 12.25
C GLN A 163 -9.24 -3.20 13.20
N PHE A 164 -9.37 -4.46 12.80
CA PHE A 164 -9.94 -5.49 13.68
C PHE A 164 -9.12 -5.64 14.96
N HIS A 165 -7.79 -5.71 14.86
CA HIS A 165 -6.90 -5.79 16.01
C HIS A 165 -6.99 -4.55 16.91
N GLU A 166 -7.04 -3.35 16.34
CA GLU A 166 -7.18 -2.09 17.09
C GLU A 166 -8.51 -2.03 17.86
N GLU A 167 -9.60 -2.52 17.27
CA GLU A 167 -10.93 -2.51 17.88
C GLU A 167 -11.12 -3.62 18.94
N HIS A 168 -10.58 -4.82 18.70
CA HIS A 168 -10.90 -6.01 19.51
C HIS A 168 -9.73 -6.50 20.38
N GLY A 169 -8.49 -6.14 20.08
CA GLY A 169 -7.28 -6.64 20.75
C GLY A 169 -6.86 -8.07 20.33
N ASP A 170 -7.77 -8.81 19.72
CA ASP A 170 -7.53 -10.12 19.11
C ASP A 170 -6.47 -10.06 18.00
N VAL A 171 -5.68 -11.12 17.84
CA VAL A 171 -4.74 -11.25 16.71
C VAL A 171 -5.38 -11.99 15.54
N CYS A 172 -4.97 -11.59 14.33
CA CYS A 172 -5.44 -12.16 13.07
C CYS A 172 -4.46 -13.27 12.61
N PRO A 173 -4.90 -14.54 12.52
CA PRO A 173 -4.06 -15.65 12.05
C PRO A 173 -3.62 -15.52 10.58
N ALA A 174 -2.75 -16.42 10.14
CA ALA A 174 -2.35 -16.50 8.74
C ALA A 174 -3.56 -16.68 7.80
N ASN A 175 -3.54 -15.96 6.67
CA ASN A 175 -4.64 -15.92 5.69
C ASN A 175 -5.99 -15.42 6.24
N TRP A 176 -6.01 -14.78 7.41
CA TRP A 176 -7.22 -14.20 7.97
C TRP A 176 -7.84 -13.18 7.00
N LYS A 177 -9.16 -13.27 6.86
CA LYS A 177 -10.02 -12.32 6.15
C LYS A 177 -11.17 -11.94 7.07
N LYS A 178 -11.78 -10.78 6.86
CA LYS A 178 -12.92 -10.31 7.65
C LYS A 178 -14.00 -11.40 7.80
N GLY A 179 -14.40 -11.64 9.05
CA GLY A 179 -15.36 -12.68 9.42
C GLY A 179 -14.76 -14.06 9.72
N ALA A 180 -13.47 -14.29 9.45
CA ALA A 180 -12.78 -15.51 9.86
C ALA A 180 -12.45 -15.49 11.36
N LYS A 181 -12.20 -16.67 11.92
CA LYS A 181 -11.84 -16.85 13.33
C LYS A 181 -10.54 -16.12 13.68
N THR A 182 -10.54 -15.49 14.85
CA THR A 182 -9.39 -14.78 15.44
C THR A 182 -8.87 -15.54 16.66
N MET A 183 -7.78 -15.04 17.23
CA MET A 183 -7.13 -15.66 18.37
C MET A 183 -6.84 -14.61 19.44
N VAL A 184 -7.21 -14.90 20.68
CA VAL A 184 -6.79 -14.09 21.84
C VAL A 184 -5.31 -14.34 22.08
N ALA A 185 -4.53 -13.28 22.24
CA ALA A 185 -3.08 -13.35 22.45
C ALA A 185 -2.71 -13.70 23.91
N ASP A 186 -3.26 -14.80 24.41
CA ASP A 186 -2.97 -15.38 25.73
C ASP A 186 -2.72 -16.90 25.58
N PRO A 187 -1.72 -17.48 26.26
CA PRO A 187 -1.39 -18.90 26.14
C PRO A 187 -2.54 -19.87 26.45
N LYS A 188 -3.50 -19.50 27.30
CA LYS A 188 -4.65 -20.35 27.64
C LYS A 188 -5.83 -20.06 26.71
N ASP A 189 -6.16 -18.79 26.49
CA ASP A 189 -7.33 -18.44 25.68
C ASP A 189 -7.12 -18.72 24.18
N SER A 190 -5.88 -18.69 23.69
CA SER A 190 -5.55 -19.08 22.31
C SER A 190 -5.91 -20.53 21.99
N LEU A 191 -5.99 -21.43 22.98
CA LEU A 191 -6.36 -22.83 22.77
C LEU A 191 -7.77 -22.96 22.17
N LYS A 192 -8.69 -22.03 22.48
CA LYS A 192 -10.04 -21.98 21.88
C LYS A 192 -9.99 -21.85 20.37
N TYR A 193 -9.01 -21.11 19.84
CA TYR A 193 -8.80 -21.03 18.40
C TYR A 193 -8.24 -22.35 17.85
N PHE A 194 -7.20 -22.89 18.49
CA PHE A 194 -6.51 -24.10 18.03
C PHE A 194 -7.35 -25.38 18.10
N GLU A 195 -8.32 -25.47 19.00
CA GLU A 195 -9.31 -26.57 18.99
C GLU A 195 -10.16 -26.61 17.71
N THR A 196 -10.17 -25.50 16.96
CA THR A 196 -10.98 -25.37 15.76
C THR A 196 -10.20 -25.46 14.45
N VAL A 197 -8.88 -25.59 14.50
CA VAL A 197 -8.07 -25.81 13.30
C VAL A 197 -8.02 -27.31 12.99
N ASP A 198 -8.29 -27.68 11.75
CA ASP A 198 -8.20 -29.08 11.32
C ASP A 198 -6.73 -29.55 11.36
N GLU A 199 -6.49 -30.76 11.86
CA GLU A 199 -5.17 -31.37 11.71
C GLU A 199 -4.87 -31.61 10.22
N PRO A 200 -3.66 -31.28 9.73
CA PRO A 200 -3.30 -31.54 8.34
C PRO A 200 -3.39 -33.05 8.07
N SER A 201 -4.37 -33.44 7.25
CA SER A 201 -4.59 -34.83 6.89
C SER A 201 -3.30 -35.49 6.37
N LYS A 202 -2.96 -36.68 6.88
CA LYS A 202 -1.77 -37.49 6.51
C LYS A 202 -1.77 -38.01 5.06
N LYS A 203 -2.30 -37.28 4.07
CA LYS A 203 -2.38 -37.70 2.67
C LYS A 203 -1.76 -36.69 1.72
N ARG A 204 -0.42 -36.65 1.69
CA ARG A 204 0.31 -36.45 0.43
C ARG A 204 1.05 -37.74 0.09
N LYS A 205 0.30 -38.73 -0.42
CA LYS A 205 0.92 -39.77 -1.26
C LYS A 205 1.25 -39.08 -2.57
N ILE A 206 2.52 -38.74 -2.74
CA ILE A 206 3.08 -38.32 -4.02
C ILE A 206 3.02 -39.56 -4.91
N SER A 207 2.06 -39.62 -5.84
CA SER A 207 2.14 -40.54 -6.97
C SER A 207 3.21 -40.00 -7.92
N LYS A 208 4.22 -40.84 -8.15
CA LYS A 208 5.28 -40.64 -9.16
C LYS A 208 4.70 -40.55 -10.57
#